data_AF-A0A380VDD0-F1
#
_entry.id   AF-A0A380VDD0-F1
#
_cell.length_a   1.000
_cell.length_b   1.000
_cell.length_c   1.000
_cell.angle_alpha   90.00
_cell.angle_beta   90.00
_cell.angle_gamma   90.00
#
_symmetry.space_group_name_H-M   'P 1'
#
loop_
_entity.id
_entity.type
_entity.pdbx_description
1 polymer ?
#
loop_
_entity_poly.entity_id
_entity_poly.type
_entity_poly.pdbx_seq_one_letter_code
_entity_poly.pdbx_strand_id
1 'polypeptide(L)'
;MIIYRNKSIQSFSKNVKLMSVAVGATLISTAVAAAIHTSITKGENAEANNYGIAAGYNANAGVQAIAVGRLAKASNNFSAAIGDTAEAKGISSYAFGRNTYTNNWANAFGAQAKAKGEISTAIGWDAEANGLRSQAIGAQAKVYGDRSLSVGNDVQTHKEYSFSIGSNVVNKGTKTTVIGRNIDVSTDNSVFLGDSSAYTAPSNTSGIGKVTGDYAGVEAKGVVSVGSKGNERRIQNVAAGLVSKTSTDAINGS
;
A
#
# COMPACT_ATOMS: atom_id res chain seq x y z
N MET A 1 3.16 -84.93 -47.99
CA MET A 1 3.92 -84.18 -49.00
C MET A 1 3.74 -82.70 -48.70
N ILE A 2 4.87 -82.02 -48.46
CA ILE A 2 5.16 -80.57 -48.40
C ILE A 2 6.02 -80.27 -47.16
N ILE A 3 7.16 -79.65 -47.45
CA ILE A 3 8.43 -79.55 -46.73
C ILE A 3 8.70 -78.05 -46.44
N TYR A 4 9.15 -77.76 -45.21
CA TYR A 4 10.02 -76.65 -44.72
C TYR A 4 9.84 -75.19 -45.21
N ARG A 5 9.82 -74.21 -44.27
CA ARG A 5 11.04 -73.51 -43.80
C ARG A 5 10.81 -72.55 -42.61
N ASN A 6 11.90 -72.38 -41.89
CA ASN A 6 12.14 -71.79 -40.58
C ASN A 6 12.81 -70.40 -40.70
N LYS A 7 12.53 -69.48 -39.76
CA LYS A 7 13.35 -68.37 -39.19
C LYS A 7 12.40 -67.24 -38.74
N SER A 8 12.47 -66.60 -37.57
CA SER A 8 13.40 -66.66 -36.43
C SER A 8 12.88 -65.70 -35.34
N ILE A 9 12.85 -66.17 -34.08
CA ILE A 9 13.41 -65.55 -32.85
C ILE A 9 13.03 -64.09 -32.50
N GLN A 10 12.51 -63.95 -31.26
CA GLN A 10 12.41 -62.81 -30.32
C GLN A 10 10.94 -62.55 -29.94
N SER A 11 10.45 -62.67 -28.71
CA SER A 11 11.05 -62.80 -27.38
C SER A 11 9.99 -63.40 -26.44
N PHE A 12 10.29 -64.58 -25.88
CA PHE A 12 9.65 -65.13 -24.69
C PHE A 12 10.26 -64.46 -23.45
N SER A 13 9.49 -64.29 -22.36
CA SER A 13 9.83 -63.71 -21.04
C SER A 13 9.27 -62.29 -20.86
N LYS A 14 8.35 -61.98 -19.95
CA LYS A 14 7.99 -62.61 -18.66
C LYS A 14 6.62 -62.11 -18.20
N ASN A 15 5.84 -63.01 -17.65
CA ASN A 15 4.70 -62.74 -16.78
C ASN A 15 5.08 -61.85 -15.59
N VAL A 16 4.15 -60.97 -15.21
CA VAL A 16 3.76 -60.63 -13.83
C VAL A 16 4.88 -60.28 -12.85
N LYS A 17 5.00 -58.99 -12.52
CA LYS A 17 5.11 -58.57 -11.12
C LYS A 17 4.64 -57.13 -10.93
N LEU A 18 3.53 -57.01 -10.20
CA LEU A 18 3.24 -55.89 -9.33
C LEU A 18 4.52 -55.59 -8.51
N MET A 19 5.16 -54.46 -8.78
CA MET A 19 5.99 -53.76 -7.81
C MET A 19 5.81 -52.27 -8.06
N SER A 20 4.95 -51.68 -7.24
CA SER A 20 5.14 -50.33 -6.73
C SER A 20 6.60 -50.10 -6.37
N VAL A 21 7.37 -49.55 -7.30
CA VAL A 21 8.63 -48.88 -6.98
C VAL A 21 8.27 -47.43 -6.72
N ALA A 22 7.89 -47.18 -5.48
CA ALA A 22 8.03 -45.87 -4.88
C ALA A 22 9.53 -45.53 -4.87
N VAL A 23 10.01 -44.87 -5.93
CA VAL A 23 11.26 -44.11 -5.90
C VAL A 23 10.99 -42.77 -6.57
N GLY A 24 10.72 -41.76 -5.74
CA GLY A 24 10.87 -40.35 -6.07
C GLY A 24 9.66 -39.71 -6.73
N ALA A 25 8.80 -39.08 -5.94
CA ALA A 25 7.83 -38.09 -6.37
C ALA A 25 8.52 -36.94 -7.14
N THR A 26 8.66 -37.06 -8.47
CA THR A 26 9.09 -35.96 -9.35
C THR A 26 8.46 -36.14 -10.73
N LEU A 27 7.44 -35.33 -11.02
CA LEU A 27 6.96 -34.94 -12.35
C LEU A 27 6.40 -36.05 -13.27
N ILE A 28 5.14 -36.45 -13.05
CA ILE A 28 4.23 -36.83 -14.14
C ILE A 28 3.23 -35.68 -14.29
N SER A 29 3.70 -34.57 -14.86
CA SER A 29 2.84 -33.50 -15.34
C SER A 29 2.53 -33.74 -16.81
N THR A 30 1.73 -34.77 -17.13
CA THR A 30 1.03 -34.79 -18.42
C THR A 30 -0.30 -35.52 -18.32
N ALA A 31 -1.37 -34.73 -18.48
CA ALA A 31 -2.66 -35.06 -19.09
C ALA A 31 -3.73 -35.77 -18.24
N VAL A 32 -4.64 -34.97 -17.68
CA VAL A 32 -6.09 -35.05 -18.01
C VAL A 32 -6.69 -33.65 -17.95
N ALA A 33 -6.80 -32.99 -19.12
CA ALA A 33 -7.92 -32.14 -19.56
C ALA A 33 -7.46 -31.28 -20.75
N ALA A 34 -7.98 -31.56 -21.94
CA ALA A 34 -8.15 -30.51 -22.93
C ALA A 34 -9.24 -29.57 -22.39
N ALA A 35 -8.86 -28.42 -21.84
CA ALA A 35 -9.79 -27.39 -21.37
C ALA A 35 -9.25 -26.00 -21.74
N ILE A 36 -10.16 -25.10 -22.07
CA ILE A 36 -10.00 -23.95 -22.98
C ILE A 36 -9.12 -22.82 -22.41
N HIS A 37 -8.38 -23.02 -21.33
CA HIS A 37 -7.56 -22.00 -20.68
C HIS A 37 -6.27 -22.60 -20.12
N THR A 38 -5.09 -22.22 -20.65
CA THR A 38 -3.79 -22.75 -20.20
C THR A 38 -3.37 -22.09 -18.88
N SER A 39 -3.71 -22.70 -17.74
CA SER A 39 -3.15 -22.30 -16.44
C SER A 39 -1.82 -22.99 -16.16
N ILE A 40 -0.99 -22.39 -15.31
CA ILE A 40 0.28 -22.96 -14.85
C ILE A 40 0.16 -23.26 -13.35
N THR A 41 0.34 -24.51 -12.95
CA THR A 41 0.40 -24.92 -11.54
C THR A 41 1.74 -25.60 -11.23
N LYS A 42 2.42 -25.17 -10.16
CA LYS A 42 3.69 -25.76 -9.71
C LYS A 42 3.80 -25.73 -8.19
N GLY A 43 3.63 -26.86 -7.54
CA GLY A 43 3.70 -27.00 -6.08
C GLY A 43 2.62 -27.92 -5.56
N GLU A 44 2.84 -28.52 -4.39
CA GLU A 44 1.81 -29.33 -3.74
C GLU A 44 0.58 -28.46 -3.44
N ASN A 45 -0.61 -28.95 -3.83
CA ASN A 45 -1.91 -28.27 -3.70
C ASN A 45 -1.96 -26.86 -4.30
N ALA A 46 -1.12 -26.57 -5.30
CA ALA A 46 -1.22 -25.31 -6.04
C ALA A 46 -2.43 -25.36 -7.00
N GLU A 47 -3.29 -24.35 -6.94
CA GLU A 47 -4.51 -24.25 -7.74
C GLU A 47 -4.50 -22.96 -8.57
N ALA A 48 -4.79 -23.06 -9.87
CA ALA A 48 -4.93 -21.90 -10.75
C ALA A 48 -6.17 -22.04 -11.62
N ASN A 49 -6.99 -20.99 -11.66
CA ASN A 49 -8.11 -20.87 -12.58
C ASN A 49 -7.63 -20.50 -14.00
N ASN A 50 -8.59 -20.31 -14.91
CA ASN A 50 -8.38 -19.99 -16.32
C ASN A 50 -7.30 -18.91 -16.54
N TYR A 51 -6.27 -19.22 -17.32
CA TYR A 51 -5.14 -18.33 -17.62
C TYR A 51 -4.34 -17.85 -16.40
N GLY A 52 -4.50 -18.49 -15.23
CA GLY A 52 -3.79 -18.15 -14.01
C GLY A 52 -2.45 -18.87 -13.86
N ILE A 53 -1.58 -18.35 -12.99
CA ILE A 53 -0.30 -18.94 -12.61
C ILE A 53 -0.29 -19.13 -11.09
N ALA A 54 -0.17 -20.35 -10.60
CA ALA A 54 0.01 -20.66 -9.18
C ALA A 54 1.29 -21.48 -8.96
N ALA A 55 2.26 -20.90 -8.25
CA ALA A 55 3.53 -21.55 -7.98
C ALA A 55 3.92 -21.46 -6.49
N GLY A 56 3.96 -22.60 -5.80
CA GLY A 56 4.25 -22.71 -4.37
C GLY A 56 3.32 -23.69 -3.65
N TYR A 57 3.72 -24.15 -2.47
CA TYR A 57 2.87 -24.98 -1.61
C TYR A 57 1.58 -24.21 -1.24
N ASN A 58 0.41 -24.79 -1.54
CA ASN A 58 -0.91 -24.19 -1.34
C ASN A 58 -1.08 -22.79 -1.98
N ALA A 59 -0.38 -22.50 -3.10
CA ALA A 59 -0.60 -21.25 -3.84
C ALA A 59 -1.95 -21.31 -4.59
N ASN A 60 -2.74 -20.23 -4.58
CA ASN A 60 -4.04 -20.18 -5.24
C ASN A 60 -4.17 -18.93 -6.11
N ALA A 61 -4.48 -19.11 -7.41
CA ALA A 61 -4.70 -18.05 -8.37
C ALA A 61 -6.11 -18.08 -9.00
N GLY A 62 -6.77 -16.94 -9.00
CA GLY A 62 -8.00 -16.64 -9.74
C GLY A 62 -7.81 -16.61 -11.27
N VAL A 63 -8.82 -16.15 -12.00
CA VAL A 63 -8.77 -16.05 -13.47
C VAL A 63 -7.80 -14.95 -13.88
N GLN A 64 -6.90 -15.26 -14.82
CA GLN A 64 -5.86 -14.32 -15.28
C GLN A 64 -5.06 -13.71 -14.12
N ALA A 65 -4.85 -14.48 -13.05
CA ALA A 65 -4.18 -14.03 -11.83
C ALA A 65 -2.83 -14.75 -11.64
N ILE A 66 -1.95 -14.18 -10.82
CA ILE A 66 -0.61 -14.72 -10.55
C ILE A 66 -0.42 -14.87 -9.04
N ALA A 67 -0.24 -16.09 -8.54
CA ALA A 67 0.09 -16.39 -7.16
C ALA A 67 1.43 -17.13 -7.09
N VAL A 68 2.47 -16.51 -6.53
CA VAL A 68 3.81 -17.09 -6.43
C VAL A 68 4.35 -16.98 -5.01
N GLY A 69 4.57 -18.11 -4.36
CA GLY A 69 5.01 -18.21 -2.97
C GLY A 69 4.23 -19.25 -2.20
N ARG A 70 4.79 -19.71 -1.07
CA ARG A 70 4.08 -20.60 -0.15
C ARG A 70 2.86 -19.85 0.40
N LEU A 71 1.67 -20.46 0.27
CA LEU A 71 0.39 -19.89 0.68
C LEU A 71 0.04 -18.53 0.02
N ALA A 72 0.65 -18.19 -1.12
CA ALA A 72 0.29 -16.98 -1.86
C ALA A 72 -1.12 -17.12 -2.46
N LYS A 73 -1.95 -16.07 -2.35
CA LYS A 73 -3.35 -16.07 -2.77
C LYS A 73 -3.67 -14.84 -3.63
N ALA A 74 -3.83 -15.04 -4.92
CA ALA A 74 -4.37 -14.05 -5.84
C ALA A 74 -5.84 -14.39 -6.09
N SER A 75 -6.70 -14.09 -5.12
CA SER A 75 -8.04 -14.71 -4.96
C SER A 75 -9.07 -14.27 -6.00
N ASN A 76 -8.81 -13.21 -6.75
CA ASN A 76 -9.76 -12.61 -7.70
C ASN A 76 -9.15 -12.37 -9.08
N ASN A 77 -9.99 -11.97 -10.04
CA ASN A 77 -9.57 -11.80 -11.43
C ASN A 77 -8.52 -10.70 -11.58
N PHE A 78 -7.57 -10.92 -12.49
CA PHE A 78 -6.52 -9.96 -12.83
C PHE A 78 -5.64 -9.53 -11.65
N SER A 79 -5.58 -10.32 -10.59
CA SER A 79 -4.80 -10.00 -9.38
C SER A 79 -3.43 -10.66 -9.40
N ALA A 80 -2.48 -10.13 -8.62
CA ALA A 80 -1.17 -10.75 -8.44
C ALA A 80 -0.75 -10.74 -6.97
N ALA A 81 -0.41 -11.90 -6.42
CA ALA A 81 0.13 -12.11 -5.09
C ALA A 81 1.50 -12.81 -5.18
N ILE A 82 2.59 -12.09 -4.90
CA ILE A 82 3.94 -12.62 -4.99
C ILE A 82 4.64 -12.47 -3.64
N GLY A 83 4.88 -13.59 -2.97
CA GLY A 83 5.52 -13.66 -1.66
C GLY A 83 4.91 -14.76 -0.79
N ASP A 84 5.67 -15.20 0.20
CA ASP A 84 5.14 -16.06 1.26
C ASP A 84 3.92 -15.40 1.92
N THR A 85 2.79 -16.10 1.95
CA THR A 85 1.50 -15.63 2.51
C THR A 85 0.99 -14.29 1.98
N ALA A 86 1.44 -13.85 0.79
CA ALA A 86 0.90 -12.68 0.11
C ALA A 86 -0.57 -12.93 -0.30
N GLU A 87 -1.46 -11.97 -0.07
CA GLU A 87 -2.88 -12.07 -0.38
C GLU A 87 -3.37 -10.86 -1.19
N ALA A 88 -3.51 -11.04 -2.50
CA ALA A 88 -4.22 -10.11 -3.36
C ALA A 88 -5.70 -10.49 -3.39
N LYS A 89 -6.46 -9.98 -2.41
CA LYS A 89 -7.85 -10.38 -2.19
C LYS A 89 -8.80 -9.80 -3.22
N GLY A 90 -8.58 -8.57 -3.66
CA GLY A 90 -9.50 -7.85 -4.55
C GLY A 90 -9.27 -8.09 -6.04
N ILE A 91 -10.24 -7.70 -6.86
CA ILE A 91 -10.12 -7.67 -8.33
C ILE A 91 -9.06 -6.64 -8.73
N SER A 92 -8.23 -6.98 -9.72
CA SER A 92 -7.18 -6.08 -10.24
C SER A 92 -6.30 -5.49 -9.13
N SER A 93 -5.93 -6.33 -8.16
CA SER A 93 -5.14 -5.94 -6.98
C SER A 93 -3.79 -6.65 -6.95
N TYR A 94 -2.81 -6.03 -6.30
CA TYR A 94 -1.40 -6.35 -6.48
C TYR A 94 -0.66 -6.38 -5.14
N ALA A 95 -0.37 -7.56 -4.60
CA ALA A 95 0.29 -7.80 -3.32
C ALA A 95 1.68 -8.42 -3.53
N PHE A 96 2.75 -7.65 -3.28
CA PHE A 96 4.14 -8.06 -3.53
C PHE A 96 4.98 -7.95 -2.26
N GLY A 97 5.33 -9.09 -1.67
CA GLY A 97 6.11 -9.21 -0.45
C GLY A 97 5.49 -10.18 0.54
N ARG A 98 6.29 -10.64 1.52
CA ARG A 98 5.82 -11.56 2.57
C ARG A 98 4.69 -10.94 3.38
N ASN A 99 3.61 -11.68 3.65
CA ASN A 99 2.44 -11.21 4.43
C ASN A 99 1.83 -9.90 3.90
N THR A 100 1.84 -9.67 2.58
CA THR A 100 1.16 -8.52 1.99
C THR A 100 -0.34 -8.76 1.84
N TYR A 101 -1.12 -7.69 1.84
CA TYR A 101 -2.58 -7.77 1.66
C TYR A 101 -3.11 -6.62 0.82
N THR A 102 -3.96 -6.90 -0.17
CA THR A 102 -4.65 -5.86 -0.95
C THR A 102 -6.14 -6.10 -1.12
N ASN A 103 -6.92 -5.03 -1.09
CA ASN A 103 -8.34 -5.01 -1.47
C ASN A 103 -8.53 -4.63 -2.96
N ASN A 104 -9.77 -4.39 -3.41
CA ASN A 104 -10.08 -4.09 -4.82
C ASN A 104 -9.30 -2.88 -5.36
N TRP A 105 -8.72 -3.05 -6.55
CA TRP A 105 -7.89 -2.04 -7.23
C TRP A 105 -6.73 -1.47 -6.39
N ALA A 106 -6.34 -2.17 -5.32
CA ALA A 106 -5.32 -1.71 -4.39
C ALA A 106 -3.96 -2.36 -4.65
N ASN A 107 -2.90 -1.71 -4.20
CA ASN A 107 -1.51 -2.13 -4.43
C ASN A 107 -0.72 -2.14 -3.13
N ALA A 108 -0.06 -3.24 -2.79
CA ALA A 108 0.82 -3.36 -1.63
C ALA A 108 2.19 -3.90 -2.05
N PHE A 109 3.25 -3.16 -1.75
CA PHE A 109 4.64 -3.52 -2.08
C PHE A 109 5.54 -3.41 -0.84
N GLY A 110 6.16 -4.51 -0.44
CA GLY A 110 7.04 -4.60 0.74
C GLY A 110 6.52 -5.58 1.78
N ALA A 111 7.42 -6.18 2.56
CA ALA A 111 7.01 -7.15 3.58
C ALA A 111 6.02 -6.52 4.58
N GLN A 112 4.91 -7.20 4.84
CA GLN A 112 3.82 -6.76 5.72
C GLN A 112 3.05 -5.52 5.23
N ALA A 113 3.27 -5.03 4.01
CA ALA A 113 2.49 -3.92 3.46
C ALA A 113 1.01 -4.31 3.26
N LYS A 114 0.08 -3.44 3.64
CA LYS A 114 -1.37 -3.69 3.55
C LYS A 114 -2.10 -2.51 2.94
N ALA A 115 -2.63 -2.68 1.73
CA ALA A 115 -3.52 -1.73 1.09
C ALA A 115 -4.97 -2.20 1.29
N LYS A 116 -5.55 -1.85 2.45
CA LYS A 116 -6.88 -2.35 2.89
C LYS A 116 -8.04 -1.53 2.30
N GLY A 117 -7.80 -0.25 2.01
CA GLY A 117 -8.77 0.60 1.33
C GLY A 117 -8.92 0.23 -0.14
N GLU A 118 -10.10 0.46 -0.71
CA GLU A 118 -10.30 0.33 -2.15
C GLU A 118 -9.50 1.42 -2.90
N ILE A 119 -8.88 1.06 -4.03
CA ILE A 119 -8.01 1.96 -4.83
C ILE A 119 -6.84 2.52 -3.98
N SER A 120 -6.48 1.85 -2.89
CA SER A 120 -5.40 2.31 -1.99
C SER A 120 -4.03 1.79 -2.44
N THR A 121 -2.97 2.45 -1.99
CA THR A 121 -1.59 2.02 -2.27
C THR A 121 -0.74 2.06 -1.01
N ALA A 122 -0.09 0.94 -0.68
CA ALA A 122 0.84 0.81 0.45
C ALA A 122 2.22 0.37 -0.06
N ILE A 123 3.27 1.17 0.17
CA ILE A 123 4.63 0.87 -0.28
C ILE A 123 5.58 1.00 0.90
N GLY A 124 6.23 -0.08 1.32
CA GLY A 124 7.20 -0.09 2.42
C GLY A 124 6.94 -1.21 3.42
N TRP A 125 7.94 -1.49 4.27
CA TRP A 125 7.77 -2.46 5.35
C TRP A 125 6.71 -1.97 6.34
N ASP A 126 5.70 -2.81 6.62
CA ASP A 126 4.56 -2.50 7.50
C ASP A 126 3.80 -1.21 7.13
N ALA A 127 3.84 -0.78 5.86
CA ALA A 127 3.04 0.33 5.36
C ALA A 127 1.55 -0.09 5.30
N GLU A 128 0.64 0.74 5.81
CA GLU A 128 -0.80 0.47 5.79
C GLU A 128 -1.63 1.62 5.20
N ALA A 129 -2.26 1.38 4.05
CA ALA A 129 -3.23 2.29 3.45
C ALA A 129 -4.65 1.76 3.76
N ASN A 130 -5.27 2.26 4.82
CA ASN A 130 -6.54 1.80 5.37
C ASN A 130 -7.77 2.54 4.79
N GLY A 131 -7.63 3.82 4.42
CA GLY A 131 -8.74 4.62 3.87
C GLY A 131 -9.00 4.38 2.37
N LEU A 132 -10.21 4.69 1.89
CA LEU A 132 -10.57 4.68 0.46
C LEU A 132 -9.67 5.65 -0.31
N ARG A 133 -9.04 5.20 -1.41
CA ARG A 133 -8.08 6.00 -2.21
C ARG A 133 -6.92 6.58 -1.39
N SER A 134 -6.58 5.93 -0.27
CA SER A 134 -5.45 6.35 0.56
C SER A 134 -4.11 5.84 0.01
N GLN A 135 -3.03 6.56 0.31
CA GLN A 135 -1.69 6.25 -0.16
C GLN A 135 -0.70 6.33 1.01
N ALA A 136 -0.10 5.20 1.39
CA ALA A 136 0.90 5.11 2.46
C ALA A 136 2.25 4.69 1.86
N ILE A 137 3.24 5.58 1.86
CA ILE A 137 4.53 5.35 1.19
C ILE A 137 5.66 5.56 2.20
N GLY A 138 6.32 4.49 2.62
CA GLY A 138 7.43 4.48 3.57
C GLY A 138 7.24 3.44 4.66
N ALA A 139 8.34 3.09 5.34
CA ALA A 139 8.28 2.09 6.41
C ALA A 139 7.38 2.58 7.55
N GLN A 140 6.41 1.75 7.95
CA GLN A 140 5.42 2.06 8.98
C GLN A 140 4.54 3.29 8.68
N ALA A 141 4.47 3.76 7.43
CA ALA A 141 3.49 4.79 7.06
C ALA A 141 2.07 4.22 7.18
N LYS A 142 1.17 4.92 7.86
CA LYS A 142 -0.22 4.48 8.10
C LYS A 142 -1.21 5.58 7.74
N VAL A 143 -2.08 5.31 6.78
CA VAL A 143 -3.13 6.26 6.36
C VAL A 143 -4.49 5.66 6.65
N TYR A 144 -5.19 6.23 7.62
CA TYR A 144 -6.57 5.87 7.96
C TYR A 144 -7.59 6.74 7.24
N GLY A 145 -7.22 7.99 6.94
CA GLY A 145 -8.10 8.94 6.25
C GLY A 145 -8.37 8.57 4.79
N ASP A 146 -9.61 8.75 4.36
CA ASP A 146 -9.97 8.65 2.95
C ASP A 146 -9.28 9.74 2.12
N ARG A 147 -8.92 9.41 0.87
CA ARG A 147 -8.32 10.34 -0.10
C ARG A 147 -7.12 11.11 0.46
N SER A 148 -6.33 10.41 1.27
CA SER A 148 -5.21 10.99 2.01
C SER A 148 -3.88 10.34 1.62
N LEU A 149 -2.77 11.03 1.87
CA LEU A 149 -1.44 10.61 1.47
C LEU A 149 -0.44 10.81 2.62
N SER A 150 0.30 9.77 2.96
CA SER A 150 1.47 9.84 3.82
C SER A 150 2.73 9.40 3.09
N VAL A 151 3.81 10.18 3.18
CA VAL A 151 5.13 9.82 2.65
C VAL A 151 6.20 9.96 3.72
N GLY A 152 6.93 8.87 3.98
CA GLY A 152 8.06 8.80 4.89
C GLY A 152 7.90 7.77 6.01
N ASN A 153 8.78 7.80 7.00
CA ASN A 153 8.83 6.77 8.04
C ASN A 153 7.97 7.13 9.25
N ASP A 154 7.11 6.21 9.68
CA ASP A 154 6.22 6.41 10.85
C ASP A 154 5.40 7.71 10.73
N VAL A 155 4.74 7.86 9.58
CA VAL A 155 3.78 8.95 9.33
C VAL A 155 2.38 8.37 9.43
N GLN A 156 1.54 8.95 10.28
CA GLN A 156 0.20 8.47 10.59
C GLN A 156 -0.85 9.56 10.31
N THR A 157 -1.57 9.45 9.19
CA THR A 157 -2.65 10.39 8.82
C THR A 157 -4.02 9.76 9.10
N HIS A 158 -4.76 10.31 10.06
CA HIS A 158 -5.97 9.68 10.61
C HIS A 158 -7.28 10.12 9.97
N LYS A 159 -7.36 11.33 9.41
CA LYS A 159 -8.59 11.93 8.90
C LYS A 159 -8.52 12.22 7.41
N GLU A 160 -9.69 12.31 6.78
CA GLU A 160 -9.79 12.44 5.33
C GLU A 160 -9.19 13.75 4.77
N TYR A 161 -8.93 13.72 3.46
CA TYR A 161 -8.42 14.85 2.67
C TYR A 161 -7.11 15.44 3.20
N SER A 162 -6.28 14.62 3.83
CA SER A 162 -5.08 15.09 4.51
C SER A 162 -3.80 14.57 3.87
N PHE A 163 -2.75 15.36 3.99
CA PHE A 163 -1.45 15.12 3.38
C PHE A 163 -0.35 15.24 4.43
N SER A 164 0.55 14.27 4.51
CA SER A 164 1.62 14.28 5.50
C SER A 164 2.92 13.74 4.93
N ILE A 165 4.00 14.51 5.01
CA ILE A 165 5.33 14.11 4.56
C ILE A 165 6.35 14.32 5.66
N GLY A 166 7.18 13.29 5.88
CA GLY A 166 8.40 13.38 6.67
C GLY A 166 8.59 12.18 7.59
N SER A 167 8.77 12.40 8.89
CA SER A 167 9.00 11.28 9.82
C SER A 167 8.44 11.54 11.22
N ASN A 168 7.95 10.51 11.89
CA ASN A 168 7.33 10.64 13.21
C ASN A 168 6.27 11.77 13.22
N VAL A 169 5.27 11.63 12.34
CA VAL A 169 4.18 12.59 12.19
C VAL A 169 2.88 11.90 12.57
N VAL A 170 2.11 12.50 13.46
CA VAL A 170 0.76 12.04 13.81
C VAL A 170 -0.22 13.14 13.45
N ASN A 171 -0.89 12.99 12.32
CA ASN A 171 -1.86 13.96 11.83
C ASN A 171 -3.29 13.47 12.08
N LYS A 172 -3.95 14.08 13.06
CA LYS A 172 -5.33 13.77 13.49
C LYS A 172 -6.37 14.76 12.96
N GLY A 173 -5.95 15.81 12.25
CA GLY A 173 -6.85 16.83 11.72
C GLY A 173 -7.31 16.52 10.30
N THR A 174 -8.53 16.92 9.98
CA THR A 174 -9.19 16.80 8.67
C THR A 174 -8.77 17.94 7.75
N LYS A 175 -8.57 17.69 6.44
CA LYS A 175 -8.13 18.71 5.47
C LYS A 175 -6.81 19.40 5.86
N THR A 176 -5.85 18.63 6.35
CA THR A 176 -4.58 19.18 6.86
C THR A 176 -3.41 18.84 5.96
N THR A 177 -2.40 19.73 5.94
CA THR A 177 -1.13 19.51 5.25
C THR A 177 0.00 19.57 6.26
N VAL A 178 0.81 18.52 6.34
CA VAL A 178 1.94 18.43 7.27
C VAL A 178 3.20 18.09 6.49
N ILE A 179 4.25 18.89 6.64
CA ILE A 179 5.55 18.65 6.02
C ILE A 179 6.62 18.90 7.08
N GLY A 180 7.23 17.84 7.60
CA GLY A 180 8.25 17.96 8.64
C GLY A 180 8.42 16.68 9.47
N ARG A 181 8.98 16.83 10.65
CA ARG A 181 9.26 15.72 11.56
C ARG A 181 8.82 16.06 12.97
N ASN A 182 8.45 15.05 13.77
CA ASN A 182 8.06 15.21 15.17
C ASN A 182 6.87 16.17 15.33
N ILE A 183 5.80 15.94 14.56
CA ILE A 183 4.60 16.80 14.55
C ILE A 183 3.39 15.99 15.01
N ASP A 184 2.64 16.49 15.99
CA ASP A 184 1.31 16.00 16.37
C ASP A 184 0.27 17.09 16.06
N VAL A 185 -0.66 16.81 15.14
CA VAL A 185 -1.70 17.75 14.69
C VAL A 185 -3.06 17.26 15.18
N SER A 186 -3.79 18.11 15.91
CA SER A 186 -5.19 17.88 16.28
C SER A 186 -6.16 18.87 15.64
N THR A 187 -5.66 19.87 14.91
CA THR A 187 -6.48 20.94 14.33
C THR A 187 -6.81 20.65 12.88
N ASP A 188 -8.07 20.82 12.52
CA ASP A 188 -8.54 20.71 11.14
C ASP A 188 -8.08 21.91 10.28
N ASN A 189 -8.17 21.75 8.96
CA ASN A 189 -8.03 22.82 7.95
C ASN A 189 -6.75 23.66 8.11
N SER A 190 -5.64 23.02 8.47
CA SER A 190 -4.40 23.70 8.87
C SER A 190 -3.17 23.12 8.17
N VAL A 191 -2.10 23.91 8.14
CA VAL A 191 -0.82 23.58 7.51
C VAL A 191 0.29 23.64 8.57
N PHE A 192 1.16 22.63 8.62
CA PHE A 192 2.30 22.54 9.53
C PHE A 192 3.58 22.32 8.74
N LEU A 193 4.56 23.21 8.90
CA LEU A 193 5.77 23.25 8.09
C LEU A 193 7.02 23.27 9.00
N GLY A 194 7.84 22.24 8.89
CA GLY A 194 9.13 22.10 9.58
C GLY A 194 9.11 21.24 10.85
N ASP A 195 10.30 20.80 11.26
CA ASP A 195 10.52 19.97 12.47
C ASP A 195 9.88 20.61 13.71
N SER A 196 9.12 19.84 14.48
CA SER A 196 8.50 20.27 15.74
C SER A 196 7.58 21.50 15.63
N SER A 197 7.02 21.76 14.44
CA SER A 197 5.94 22.76 14.30
C SER A 197 4.70 22.29 15.05
N ALA A 198 4.03 23.20 15.76
CA ALA A 198 2.92 22.87 16.65
C ALA A 198 1.81 23.92 16.59
N TYR A 199 0.60 23.51 16.95
CA TYR A 199 -0.52 24.43 17.11
C TYR A 199 -0.41 25.09 18.47
N THR A 200 -0.41 26.42 18.48
CA THR A 200 -0.55 27.20 19.72
C THR A 200 -1.97 27.74 19.74
N ALA A 201 -2.76 27.34 20.74
CA ALA A 201 -4.13 27.81 20.87
C ALA A 201 -4.18 29.35 21.00
N PRO A 202 -5.12 30.02 20.32
CA PRO A 202 -5.24 31.47 20.41
C PRO A 202 -5.58 31.89 21.84
N SER A 203 -4.83 32.85 22.39
CA SER A 203 -5.12 33.48 23.69
C SER A 203 -6.01 34.72 23.54
N ASN A 204 -5.89 35.43 22.42
CA ASN A 204 -6.64 36.60 22.01
C ASN A 204 -6.12 37.07 20.64
N THR A 205 -6.99 37.40 19.68
CA THR A 205 -6.60 38.11 18.45
C THR A 205 -6.65 39.64 18.63
N SER A 206 -7.03 40.10 19.82
CA SER A 206 -6.94 41.50 20.22
C SER A 206 -5.48 41.89 20.32
N GLY A 207 -5.06 42.78 19.43
CA GLY A 207 -3.69 43.24 19.30
C GLY A 207 -3.11 43.76 20.61
N ILE A 208 -1.79 43.64 20.72
CA ILE A 208 -1.02 44.21 21.82
C ILE A 208 -0.92 45.72 21.56
N GLY A 209 -1.86 46.50 22.08
CA GLY A 209 -1.88 47.96 21.95
C GLY A 209 -3.19 48.51 21.40
N LYS A 210 -3.49 49.77 21.71
CA LYS A 210 -4.76 50.45 21.40
C LYS A 210 -4.92 50.71 19.91
N VAL A 211 -5.26 49.69 19.13
CA VAL A 211 -5.86 49.86 17.80
C VAL A 211 -7.31 50.25 18.01
N THR A 212 -7.69 51.47 17.60
CA THR A 212 -9.11 51.85 17.52
C THR A 212 -9.75 51.12 16.33
N GLY A 213 -10.41 49.99 16.61
CA GLY A 213 -11.12 49.16 15.63
C GLY A 213 -10.70 47.69 15.65
N ASP A 214 -11.52 46.83 15.06
CA ASP A 214 -11.22 45.39 14.91
C ASP A 214 -10.21 45.16 13.75
N TYR A 215 -9.37 44.13 13.89
CA TYR A 215 -8.55 43.65 12.77
C TYR A 215 -9.44 42.99 11.70
N ALA A 216 -9.08 43.11 10.42
CA ALA A 216 -9.70 42.26 9.41
C ALA A 216 -9.36 40.78 9.69
N GLY A 217 -10.28 39.87 9.37
CA GLY A 217 -10.03 38.43 9.50
C GLY A 217 -9.95 37.89 10.94
N VAL A 218 -10.68 38.49 11.90
CA VAL A 218 -10.67 38.09 13.32
C VAL A 218 -10.92 36.60 13.58
N GLU A 219 -11.62 35.91 12.68
CA GLU A 219 -11.92 34.48 12.78
C GLU A 219 -11.06 33.67 11.81
N ALA A 220 -9.99 33.08 12.31
CA ALA A 220 -9.17 32.15 11.55
C ALA A 220 -9.90 30.80 11.35
N LYS A 221 -9.95 30.32 10.10
CA LYS A 221 -10.53 29.00 9.77
C LYS A 221 -9.53 27.84 9.89
N GLY A 222 -8.29 28.14 10.30
CA GLY A 222 -7.16 27.23 10.37
C GLY A 222 -5.87 28.03 10.55
N VAL A 223 -4.73 27.35 10.68
CA VAL A 223 -3.42 28.01 10.84
C VAL A 223 -2.38 27.49 9.86
N VAL A 224 -1.38 28.32 9.58
CA VAL A 224 -0.09 27.86 9.04
C VAL A 224 0.93 27.94 10.18
N SER A 225 1.26 26.79 10.79
CA SER A 225 2.30 26.71 11.82
C SER A 225 3.66 26.45 11.18
N VAL A 226 4.59 27.40 11.38
CA VAL A 226 5.98 27.32 10.91
C VAL A 226 6.97 27.03 12.04
N GLY A 227 6.50 26.75 13.25
CA GLY A 227 7.34 26.49 14.42
C GLY A 227 6.52 26.17 15.66
N SER A 228 7.19 26.17 16.81
CA SER A 228 6.58 26.04 18.13
C SER A 228 7.21 27.04 19.09
N LYS A 229 6.64 27.20 20.29
CA LYS A 229 7.18 28.09 21.32
C LYS A 229 8.66 27.73 21.61
N GLY A 230 9.57 28.68 21.41
CA GLY A 230 11.01 28.51 21.55
C GLY A 230 11.72 27.90 20.33
N ASN A 231 10.97 27.52 19.29
CA ASN A 231 11.47 27.01 18.01
C ASN A 231 10.88 27.82 16.84
N GLU A 232 10.78 29.13 17.01
CA GLU A 232 10.23 30.03 16.00
C GLU A 232 11.14 30.08 14.77
N ARG A 233 10.52 30.17 13.59
CA ARG A 233 11.22 30.36 12.32
C ARG A 233 10.93 31.74 11.77
N ARG A 234 11.94 32.34 11.11
CA ARG A 234 11.72 33.52 10.28
C ARG A 234 11.03 33.11 8.98
N ILE A 235 10.02 33.88 8.58
CA ILE A 235 9.49 33.88 7.21
C ILE A 235 10.23 34.99 6.46
N GLN A 236 10.97 34.64 5.41
CA GLN A 236 11.89 35.55 4.73
C GLN A 236 11.41 35.89 3.33
N ASN A 237 11.91 37.01 2.78
CA ASN A 237 11.58 37.51 1.44
C ASN A 237 10.08 37.82 1.26
N VAL A 238 9.44 38.29 2.33
CA VAL A 238 8.06 38.75 2.30
C VAL A 238 8.04 40.18 1.79
N ALA A 239 7.29 40.43 0.70
CA ALA A 239 7.07 41.77 0.19
C ALA A 239 6.28 42.63 1.20
N ALA A 240 6.30 43.95 1.03
CA ALA A 240 5.50 44.84 1.87
C ALA A 240 4.00 44.52 1.67
N GLY A 241 3.29 44.27 2.77
CA GLY A 241 1.85 44.04 2.75
C GLY A 241 1.06 45.34 2.62
N LEU A 242 -0.16 45.24 2.08
CA LEU A 242 -1.08 46.38 2.04
C LEU A 242 -1.52 46.75 3.46
N VAL A 243 -1.42 48.04 3.82
CA VAL A 243 -1.95 48.55 5.09
C VAL A 243 -3.30 49.24 4.85
N SER A 244 -4.40 48.54 5.16
CA SER A 244 -5.76 49.08 5.06
C SER A 244 -6.72 48.39 6.06
N LYS A 245 -7.91 48.96 6.27
CA LYS A 245 -8.93 48.40 7.19
C LYS A 245 -9.40 46.98 6.82
N THR A 246 -9.21 46.57 5.57
CA THR A 246 -9.69 45.28 5.05
C THR A 246 -8.54 44.33 4.71
N SER A 247 -7.29 44.74 4.93
CA SER A 247 -6.13 43.93 4.55
C SER A 247 -5.92 42.74 5.50
N THR A 248 -5.53 41.60 4.92
CA THR A 248 -5.10 40.40 5.65
C THR A 248 -3.69 39.98 5.26
N ASP A 249 -2.92 40.90 4.69
CA ASP A 249 -1.54 40.67 4.26
C ASP A 249 -0.60 40.63 5.46
N ALA A 250 0.46 39.83 5.34
CA ALA A 250 1.60 39.92 6.26
C ALA A 250 2.38 41.21 6.02
N ILE A 251 2.86 41.83 7.10
CA ILE A 251 3.79 42.96 7.04
C ILE A 251 5.23 42.42 7.17
N ASN A 252 6.17 43.02 6.44
CA ASN A 252 7.58 42.66 6.52
C ASN A 252 8.32 43.50 7.60
N GLY A 253 9.64 43.34 7.71
CA GLY A 253 10.43 43.96 8.79
C GLY A 253 11.03 45.33 8.50
N SER A 254 10.67 46.00 7.39
CA SER A 254 11.24 47.30 6.98
C SER A 254 10.41 48.50 7.43
#